data_AF-A0A419RSU3-F1
#
_entry.id   AF-A0A419RSU3-F1
#
_cell.length_a   1.000
_cell.length_b   1.000
_cell.length_c   1.000
_cell.angle_alpha   90.00
_cell.angle_beta   90.00
_cell.angle_gamma   90.00
#
_symmetry.space_group_name_H-M   'P 1'
#
loop_
_entity.id
_entity.type
_entity.pdbx_description
1 polymer ?
#
loop_
_entity_poly.entity_id
_entity_poly.type
_entity_poly.pdbx_seq_one_letter_code
_entity_poly.pdbx_strand_id
1 'polypeptide(L)'
;MVALVVNANAYAATPEGKAAAAQRDAKDAAQKLDEQLDEAQVAAAEKVAIESGEHCLSGWDGSHNDLERAVRTRLRNPRSFEHIETVRSPVDAEGKFALIMTYRAENGFGGINIEAIGVEVDVATCHFREVSNDEIAARLAP
;
A
#
# COMPACT_ATOMS: atom_id res chain seq x y z
N MET A 1 -25.57 61.39 -1.09
CA MET A 1 -24.80 60.14 -1.21
C MET A 1 -25.46 59.28 -2.27
N VAL A 2 -24.90 59.18 -3.47
CA VAL A 2 -25.38 58.27 -4.52
C VAL A 2 -24.48 57.04 -4.46
N ALA A 3 -25.05 55.90 -4.10
CA ALA A 3 -24.33 54.63 -4.08
C ALA A 3 -24.11 54.18 -5.54
N LEU A 4 -22.85 54.10 -5.97
CA LEU A 4 -22.47 53.44 -7.21
C LEU A 4 -22.75 51.93 -7.05
N VAL A 5 -23.90 51.48 -7.55
CA VAL A 5 -24.12 50.06 -7.79
C VAL A 5 -23.42 49.73 -9.10
N VAL A 6 -22.17 49.25 -9.01
CA VAL A 6 -21.46 48.72 -10.16
C VAL A 6 -22.20 47.47 -10.62
N ASN A 7 -22.81 47.53 -11.80
CA ASN A 7 -23.46 46.38 -12.42
C ASN A 7 -22.37 45.32 -12.71
N ALA A 8 -22.49 44.11 -12.16
CA ALA A 8 -21.48 43.05 -12.27
C ALA A 8 -21.10 42.73 -13.73
N ASN A 9 -22.05 42.91 -14.66
CA ASN A 9 -21.83 42.72 -16.09
C ASN A 9 -20.92 43.81 -16.71
N ALA A 10 -20.94 45.02 -16.14
CA ALA A 10 -20.07 46.13 -16.58
C ALA A 10 -18.64 45.97 -16.03
N TYR A 11 -18.48 45.43 -14.82
CA TYR A 11 -17.16 45.15 -14.23
C TYR A 11 -16.40 44.05 -14.98
N ALA A 12 -17.08 42.97 -15.37
CA ALA A 12 -16.47 41.89 -16.15
C ALA A 12 -15.94 42.35 -17.53
N ALA A 13 -16.46 43.45 -18.08
CA ALA A 13 -16.03 44.01 -19.36
C ALA A 13 -14.80 44.93 -19.25
N THR A 14 -14.43 45.39 -18.05
CA THR A 14 -13.25 46.25 -17.87
C THR A 14 -11.94 45.46 -18.01
N PRO A 15 -10.80 46.12 -18.29
CA PRO A 15 -9.49 45.45 -18.27
C PRO A 15 -9.20 44.74 -16.94
N GLU A 16 -9.64 45.31 -15.82
CA GLU A 16 -9.47 44.79 -14.47
C GLU A 16 -10.32 43.52 -14.24
N GLY A 17 -11.60 43.54 -14.64
CA GLY A 17 -12.47 42.36 -14.54
C GLY A 17 -11.99 41.19 -15.42
N LYS A 18 -11.48 41.49 -16.62
CA LYS A 18 -10.86 40.49 -17.50
C LYS A 18 -9.58 39.91 -16.91
N ALA A 19 -8.72 40.74 -16.30
CA ALA A 19 -7.51 40.28 -15.63
C ALA A 19 -7.83 39.38 -14.42
N ALA A 20 -8.85 39.74 -13.63
CA ALA A 20 -9.30 38.93 -12.50
C ALA A 20 -9.89 37.57 -12.94
N ALA A 21 -10.64 37.53 -14.05
CA ALA A 21 -11.12 36.28 -14.64
C ALA A 21 -9.95 35.40 -15.11
N ALA A 22 -9.00 35.96 -15.87
CA ALA A 22 -7.83 35.23 -16.34
C ALA A 22 -6.98 34.68 -15.19
N GLN A 23 -6.85 35.41 -14.08
CA GLN A 23 -6.15 34.92 -12.88
C GLN A 23 -6.88 33.74 -12.21
N ARG A 24 -8.22 33.77 -12.15
CA ARG A 24 -9.02 32.66 -11.63
C ARG A 24 -8.90 31.43 -12.52
N ASP A 25 -9.04 31.61 -13.83
CA ASP A 25 -8.90 30.53 -14.80
C ASP A 25 -7.50 29.91 -14.74
N ALA A 26 -6.46 30.73 -14.58
CA ALA A 26 -5.09 30.25 -14.41
C ALA A 26 -4.89 29.48 -13.10
N LYS A 27 -5.48 29.95 -11.99
CA LYS A 27 -5.44 29.25 -10.71
C LYS A 27 -6.19 27.92 -10.78
N ASP A 28 -7.39 27.90 -11.33
CA ASP A 28 -8.21 26.70 -11.49
C ASP A 28 -7.53 25.69 -12.42
N ALA A 29 -6.87 26.16 -13.49
CA ALA A 29 -6.06 25.32 -14.37
C ALA A 29 -4.84 24.73 -13.65
N ALA A 30 -4.15 25.53 -12.82
CA ALA A 30 -3.04 25.05 -12.01
C ALA A 30 -3.49 24.01 -10.98
N GLN A 31 -4.62 24.23 -10.32
CA GLN A 31 -5.19 23.28 -9.36
C GLN A 31 -5.60 21.96 -10.03
N LYS A 32 -6.24 22.03 -11.21
CA LYS A 32 -6.58 20.82 -11.98
C LYS A 32 -5.35 20.05 -12.43
N LEU A 33 -4.27 20.75 -12.78
CA LEU A 33 -3.01 20.10 -13.14
C LEU A 33 -2.41 19.40 -11.92
N ASP A 34 -2.39 20.05 -10.76
CA ASP A 34 -1.90 19.48 -9.49
C ASP A 34 -2.68 18.20 -9.12
N GLU A 35 -4.01 18.25 -9.19
CA GLU A 35 -4.88 17.10 -8.94
C GLU A 35 -4.63 15.94 -9.92
N GLN A 36 -4.46 16.24 -11.22
CA GLN A 36 -4.11 15.21 -12.21
C GLN A 36 -2.73 14.59 -11.97
N LEU A 37 -1.77 15.37 -11.47
CA LEU A 37 -0.45 14.86 -11.12
C LEU A 37 -0.52 13.95 -9.89
N ASP A 38 -1.28 14.33 -8.87
CA ASP A 38 -1.51 13.52 -7.68
C ASP A 38 -2.20 12.19 -8.03
N GLU A 39 -3.28 12.24 -8.82
CA GLU A 39 -3.97 11.04 -9.32
C GLU A 39 -3.04 10.13 -10.12
N ALA A 40 -2.21 10.70 -11.00
CA ALA A 40 -1.25 9.93 -11.78
C ALA A 40 -0.17 9.28 -10.91
N GLN A 41 0.29 9.97 -9.85
CA GLN A 41 1.25 9.43 -8.89
C GLN A 41 0.65 8.30 -8.06
N VAL A 42 -0.58 8.46 -7.57
CA VAL A 42 -1.30 7.40 -6.83
C VAL A 42 -1.49 6.17 -7.72
N ALA A 43 -1.95 6.35 -8.96
CA ALA A 43 -2.13 5.25 -9.90
C ALA A 43 -0.80 4.56 -10.26
N ALA A 44 0.30 5.30 -10.36
CA ALA A 44 1.62 4.72 -10.60
C ALA A 44 2.12 3.93 -9.38
N ALA A 45 1.95 4.46 -8.17
CA ALA A 45 2.31 3.77 -6.93
C ALA A 45 1.49 2.49 -6.72
N GLU A 46 0.18 2.54 -6.99
CA GLU A 46 -0.70 1.36 -6.92
C GLU A 46 -0.25 0.27 -7.89
N LYS A 47 0.10 0.63 -9.14
CA LYS A 47 0.65 -0.33 -10.10
C LYS A 47 1.93 -0.98 -9.62
N VAL A 48 2.87 -0.19 -9.08
CA VAL A 48 4.12 -0.72 -8.52
C VAL A 48 3.84 -1.65 -7.34
N ALA A 49 2.91 -1.30 -6.45
CA ALA A 49 2.53 -2.14 -5.32
C ALA A 49 1.84 -3.44 -5.75
N ILE A 50 1.07 -3.41 -6.84
CA ILE A 50 0.50 -4.60 -7.46
C ILE A 50 1.60 -5.48 -8.04
N GLU A 51 2.41 -4.94 -8.95
CA GLU A 51 3.46 -5.69 -9.67
C GLU A 51 4.53 -6.26 -8.74
N SER A 52 4.86 -5.55 -7.66
CA SER A 52 5.82 -6.02 -6.68
C SER A 52 5.21 -6.96 -5.64
N GLY A 53 3.88 -7.09 -5.55
CA GLY A 53 3.20 -7.89 -4.53
C GLY A 53 3.08 -7.24 -3.14
N GLU A 54 3.39 -5.94 -3.00
CA GLU A 54 3.24 -5.20 -1.73
C GLU A 54 1.78 -5.08 -1.29
N HIS A 55 0.85 -5.05 -2.24
CA HIS A 55 -0.58 -5.01 -1.94
C HIS A 55 -1.10 -6.26 -1.19
N CYS A 56 -0.33 -7.37 -1.19
CA CYS A 56 -0.64 -8.56 -0.38
C CYS A 56 -0.20 -8.43 1.08
N LEU A 57 0.52 -7.36 1.43
CA LEU A 57 1.06 -7.12 2.76
C LEU A 57 0.35 -5.93 3.41
N SER A 58 0.28 -5.96 4.73
CA SER A 58 -0.15 -4.84 5.56
C SER A 58 0.80 -3.66 5.39
N GLY A 59 0.27 -2.48 5.04
CA GLY A 59 1.05 -1.25 4.96
C GLY A 59 1.56 -0.73 6.32
N TRP A 60 1.16 -1.34 7.43
CA TRP A 60 1.57 -0.94 8.78
C TRP A 60 2.82 -1.66 9.28
N ASP A 61 2.84 -2.98 9.13
CA ASP A 61 3.89 -3.86 9.70
C ASP A 61 4.43 -4.88 8.69
N GLY A 62 3.94 -4.88 7.45
CA GLY A 62 4.35 -5.82 6.40
C GLY A 62 3.83 -7.25 6.61
N SER A 63 2.89 -7.47 7.53
CA SER A 63 2.29 -8.78 7.77
C SER A 63 1.39 -9.25 6.62
N HIS A 64 1.32 -10.56 6.42
CA HIS A 64 0.37 -11.18 5.50
C HIS A 64 -0.85 -11.71 6.28
N ASN A 65 -1.97 -11.00 6.24
CA ASN A 65 -3.14 -11.23 7.11
C ASN A 65 -3.65 -12.68 7.13
N ASP A 66 -3.72 -13.33 5.96
CA ASP A 66 -4.21 -14.71 5.88
C ASP A 66 -3.19 -15.72 6.39
N LEU A 67 -1.90 -15.40 6.30
CA LEU A 67 -0.83 -16.23 6.83
C LEU A 67 -0.81 -16.13 8.36
N GLU A 68 -0.94 -14.93 8.91
CA GLU A 68 -1.10 -14.73 10.35
C GLU A 68 -2.27 -15.55 10.88
N ARG A 69 -3.43 -15.46 10.22
CA ARG A 69 -4.62 -16.21 10.62
C ARG A 69 -4.36 -17.70 10.60
N ALA A 70 -3.75 -18.21 9.53
CA ALA A 70 -3.40 -19.62 9.42
C ALA A 70 -2.45 -20.07 10.53
N VAL A 71 -1.39 -19.30 10.83
CA VAL A 71 -0.47 -19.60 11.93
C VAL A 71 -1.21 -19.58 13.28
N ARG A 72 -1.97 -18.52 13.58
CA ARG A 72 -2.74 -18.40 14.83
C ARG A 72 -3.67 -19.59 15.06
N THR A 73 -4.31 -20.12 14.02
CA THR A 73 -5.21 -21.30 14.16
C THR A 73 -4.49 -22.59 14.54
N ARG A 74 -3.17 -22.68 14.29
CA ARG A 74 -2.34 -23.86 14.61
C ARG A 74 -1.69 -23.76 15.98
N LEU A 75 -1.60 -22.55 16.53
CA LEU A 75 -1.03 -22.32 17.86
C LEU A 75 -1.92 -22.85 18.97
N ARG A 76 -1.29 -23.39 20.00
CA ARG A 76 -1.98 -23.82 21.23
C ARG A 76 -2.65 -22.65 21.94
N ASN A 77 -1.99 -21.49 21.99
CA ASN A 77 -2.57 -20.23 22.47
C ASN A 77 -2.55 -19.18 21.34
N PRO A 78 -3.62 -19.04 20.55
CA PRO A 78 -3.68 -18.09 19.44
C PRO A 78 -3.48 -16.62 19.85
N ARG A 79 -3.79 -16.27 21.11
CA ARG A 79 -3.63 -14.90 21.63
C ARG A 79 -2.17 -14.54 21.94
N SER A 80 -1.29 -15.53 22.01
CA SER A 80 0.14 -15.32 22.24
C SER A 80 0.92 -14.95 20.98
N PHE A 81 0.30 -15.06 19.80
CA PHE A 81 0.94 -14.71 18.54
C PHE A 81 1.24 -13.22 18.47
N GLU A 82 2.47 -12.92 18.09
CA GLU A 82 2.90 -11.59 17.73
C GLU A 82 3.84 -11.66 16.52
N HIS A 83 3.49 -10.90 15.48
CA HIS A 83 4.33 -10.72 14.30
C HIS A 83 5.59 -9.95 14.68
N ILE A 84 6.73 -10.36 14.11
CA ILE A 84 8.02 -9.68 14.31
C ILE A 84 8.45 -9.00 13.03
N GLU A 85 8.55 -9.77 11.94
CA GLU A 85 9.01 -9.25 10.66
C GLU A 85 8.58 -10.15 9.50
N THR A 86 8.72 -9.60 8.30
CA THR A 86 8.48 -10.34 7.07
C THR A 86 9.55 -9.99 6.05
N VAL A 87 10.18 -11.02 5.48
CA VAL A 87 11.22 -10.92 4.46
C VAL A 87 10.71 -11.59 3.19
N ARG A 88 10.97 -11.00 2.03
CA ARG A 88 10.46 -11.49 0.76
C ARG A 88 11.48 -11.46 -0.36
N SER A 89 11.29 -12.33 -1.36
CA SER A 89 12.01 -12.26 -2.63
C SER A 89 11.36 -11.24 -3.58
N PRO A 90 12.06 -10.85 -4.66
CA PRO A 90 11.40 -10.29 -5.84
C PRO A 90 10.33 -11.25 -6.40
N VAL A 91 9.40 -10.69 -7.18
CA VAL A 91 8.39 -11.45 -7.93
C VAL A 91 9.08 -12.18 -9.10
N ASP A 92 8.81 -13.48 -9.23
CA ASP A 92 9.32 -14.33 -10.30
C ASP A 92 8.49 -14.19 -11.60
N ALA A 93 8.92 -14.89 -12.66
CA ALA A 93 8.28 -14.82 -13.97
C ALA A 93 6.85 -15.40 -13.96
N GLU A 94 6.54 -16.22 -12.97
CA GLU A 94 5.24 -16.84 -12.75
C GLU A 94 4.29 -15.95 -11.91
N GLY A 95 4.73 -14.74 -11.52
CA GLY A 95 3.92 -13.82 -10.73
C GLY A 95 3.82 -14.24 -9.26
N LYS A 96 4.87 -14.86 -8.72
CA LYS A 96 4.93 -15.33 -7.34
C LYS A 96 6.16 -14.80 -6.61
N PHE A 97 6.12 -14.78 -5.29
CA PHE A 97 7.30 -14.46 -4.48
C PHE A 97 7.38 -15.35 -3.24
N ALA A 98 8.59 -15.59 -2.77
CA ALA A 98 8.83 -16.24 -1.48
C ALA A 98 8.66 -15.22 -0.35
N LEU A 99 8.07 -15.67 0.76
CA LEU A 99 7.83 -14.90 1.96
C LEU A 99 8.24 -15.72 3.19
N ILE A 100 9.08 -15.16 4.05
CA ILE A 100 9.31 -15.65 5.40
C ILE A 100 8.64 -14.68 6.37
N MET A 101 7.76 -15.20 7.21
CA MET A 101 7.20 -14.47 8.34
C MET A 101 7.81 -15.00 9.64
N THR A 102 8.47 -14.12 10.39
CA THR A 102 8.99 -14.41 11.73
C THR A 102 7.97 -13.93 12.75
N TYR A 103 7.68 -14.76 13.74
CA TYR A 103 6.70 -14.46 14.79
C TYR A 103 7.14 -15.06 16.13
N ARG A 104 6.56 -14.56 17.22
CA ARG A 104 6.68 -15.19 18.53
C ARG A 104 5.34 -15.71 19.03
N ALA A 105 5.37 -16.81 19.77
CA ALA A 105 4.19 -17.42 20.36
C ALA A 105 4.53 -18.26 21.60
N GLU A 106 3.54 -18.50 22.45
CA GLU A 106 3.64 -19.38 23.61
C GLU A 106 3.67 -20.85 23.19
N ASN A 107 4.69 -21.57 23.67
CA ASN A 107 4.89 -22.98 23.44
C ASN A 107 4.14 -23.86 24.46
N GLY A 108 4.18 -25.19 24.30
CA GLY A 108 3.51 -26.14 25.18
C GLY A 108 4.00 -26.17 26.64
N PHE A 109 5.12 -25.51 26.95
CA PHE A 109 5.74 -25.45 28.27
C PHE A 109 5.56 -24.08 28.95
N GLY A 110 4.77 -23.16 28.35
CA GLY A 110 4.52 -21.82 28.90
C GLY A 110 5.64 -20.81 28.63
N GLY A 111 6.62 -21.14 27.79
CA GLY A 111 7.65 -20.22 27.32
C GLY A 111 7.28 -19.56 26.00
N ILE A 112 7.87 -18.41 25.68
CA ILE A 112 7.74 -17.76 24.36
C ILE A 112 8.86 -18.25 23.44
N ASN A 113 8.49 -18.79 22.28
CA ASN A 113 9.42 -19.16 21.21
C ASN A 113 9.33 -18.14 20.08
N ILE A 114 10.45 -17.94 19.38
CA ILE A 114 10.49 -17.29 18.07
C ILE A 114 10.51 -18.40 17.02
N GLU A 115 9.60 -18.32 16.07
CA GLU A 115 9.47 -19.26 14.96
C GLU A 115 9.35 -18.49 13.65
N ALA A 116 9.64 -19.19 12.55
CA ALA A 116 9.50 -18.66 11.20
C ALA A 116 8.69 -19.63 10.35
N ILE A 117 7.82 -19.08 9.50
CA ILE A 117 7.10 -19.84 8.50
C ILE A 117 7.44 -19.31 7.12
N GLY A 118 7.70 -20.24 6.22
CA GLY A 118 8.03 -19.96 4.85
C GLY A 118 6.89 -20.33 3.89
N VAL A 119 6.47 -19.37 3.06
CA VAL A 119 5.43 -19.57 2.04
C VAL A 119 5.83 -19.00 0.67
N GLU A 120 5.20 -19.53 -0.38
CA GLU A 120 5.11 -18.92 -1.71
C GLU A 120 3.77 -18.17 -1.81
N VAL A 121 3.79 -16.93 -2.28
CA VAL A 121 2.59 -16.08 -2.45
C VAL A 121 2.38 -15.78 -3.91
N ASP A 122 1.14 -15.93 -4.38
CA ASP A 122 0.70 -15.51 -5.70
C ASP A 122 0.32 -14.02 -5.67
N VAL A 123 0.93 -13.22 -6.55
CA VAL A 123 0.73 -11.76 -6.56
C VAL A 123 -0.68 -11.39 -6.97
N ALA A 124 -1.34 -12.15 -7.85
CA ALA A 124 -2.66 -11.77 -8.35
C ALA A 124 -3.78 -12.04 -7.33
N THR A 125 -3.59 -13.04 -6.46
CA THR A 125 -4.63 -13.52 -5.54
C THR A 125 -4.29 -13.36 -4.07
N CYS A 126 -3.03 -13.05 -3.74
CA CYS A 126 -2.47 -13.10 -2.40
C CYS A 126 -2.68 -14.45 -1.68
N HIS A 127 -2.95 -15.51 -2.45
CA HIS A 127 -3.03 -16.85 -1.91
C HIS A 127 -1.62 -17.37 -1.64
N PHE A 128 -1.42 -17.96 -0.47
CA PHE A 128 -0.13 -18.52 -0.09
C PHE A 128 -0.14 -20.04 -0.08
N ARG A 129 1.02 -20.64 -0.30
CA ARG A 129 1.27 -22.07 -0.15
C ARG A 129 2.52 -22.27 0.67
N GLU A 130 2.44 -23.11 1.69
CA GLU A 130 3.63 -23.52 2.44
C GLU A 130 4.61 -24.30 1.55
N VAL A 131 5.88 -23.98 1.73
CA VAL A 131 7.01 -24.55 1.01
C VAL A 131 8.04 -25.00 2.02
N SER A 132 8.87 -25.96 1.62
CA SER A 132 9.96 -26.44 2.45
C SER A 132 11.03 -25.36 2.63
N ASN A 133 11.81 -25.49 3.71
CA ASN A 133 12.91 -24.57 3.98
C ASN A 133 13.93 -24.52 2.84
N ASP A 134 14.19 -25.66 2.18
CA ASP A 134 15.12 -25.75 1.06
C ASP A 134 14.61 -24.96 -0.17
N GLU A 135 13.31 -25.05 -0.46
CA GLU A 135 12.67 -24.29 -1.55
C GLU A 135 12.72 -22.79 -1.30
N ILE A 136 12.56 -22.35 -0.05
CA ILE A 136 12.63 -20.93 0.30
C ILE A 136 14.05 -20.39 0.33
N ALA A 137 15.00 -21.16 0.85
CA ALA A 137 16.39 -20.77 0.84
C ALA A 137 16.89 -20.52 -0.59
N ALA A 138 16.45 -21.33 -1.56
CA ALA A 138 16.78 -21.15 -2.97
C ALA A 138 16.22 -19.86 -3.59
N ARG A 139 15.10 -19.33 -3.06
CA ARG A 139 14.44 -18.12 -3.59
C ARG A 139 14.83 -16.82 -2.89
N LEU A 140 15.34 -16.91 -1.68
CA LEU A 140 15.87 -15.76 -0.93
C LEU A 140 17.38 -15.59 -1.08
N ALA A 141 18.05 -16.54 -1.74
CA ALA A 141 19.45 -16.37 -2.13
C ALA A 141 19.57 -15.23 -3.18
N PRO A 142 20.59 -14.37 -3.06
CA PRO A 142 20.82 -13.25 -3.97
C PRO A 142 21.22 -13.69 -5.38
#